data_AF-A0A8K0SBE8-F1
#
_entry.id   AF-A0A8K0SBE8-F1
#
_cell.length_a   1.000
_cell.length_b   1.000
_cell.length_c   1.000
_cell.angle_alpha   90.00
_cell.angle_beta   90.00
_cell.angle_gamma   90.00
#
_symmetry.space_group_name_H-M   'P 1'
#
loop_
_entity.id
_entity.type
_entity.pdbx_description
1 polymer ?
#
loop_
_entity_poly.entity_id
_entity_poly.type
_entity_poly.pdbx_seq_one_letter_code
_entity_poly.pdbx_strand_id
1 'polypeptide(L)'
;MTPLARVISDPSAHPCALNKLRAYLSTHHCLENLQFIQDASRYRAYYAQTVQGDRRRWSSSGPDYDNLRTMWKDLLNTYIVRNGHREVNLPSEARDYLLNLHHPDFIPHPSVLDDAIKASYQLIEDSILPSLIDSDRFMD
;
A
#
# COMPACT_ATOMS: atom_id res chain seq x y z
N MET A 1 -6.41 15.40 -6.46
CA MET A 1 -5.36 14.36 -6.56
C MET A 1 -4.02 15.08 -6.64
N THR A 2 -3.14 14.88 -5.65
CA THR A 2 -1.85 15.61 -5.56
C THR A 2 -0.86 15.11 -6.63
N PRO A 3 0.17 15.90 -7.02
CA PRO A 3 1.22 15.45 -7.94
C PRO A 3 1.94 14.17 -7.45
N LEU A 4 2.08 14.04 -6.13
CA LEU A 4 2.64 12.85 -5.49
C LEU A 4 1.77 11.62 -5.71
N ALA A 5 0.45 11.74 -5.48
CA ALA A 5 -0.48 10.65 -5.76
C ALA A 5 -0.38 10.17 -7.21
N ARG A 6 -0.17 11.08 -8.18
CA ARG A 6 0.02 10.71 -9.59
C ARG A 6 1.30 9.90 -9.83
N VAL A 7 2.44 10.31 -9.25
CA VAL A 7 3.71 9.57 -9.38
C VAL A 7 3.62 8.18 -8.75
N ILE A 8 2.89 8.05 -7.64
CA ILE A 8 2.70 6.77 -6.94
C ILE A 8 1.73 5.87 -7.71
N SER A 9 0.66 6.44 -8.29
CA SER A 9 -0.37 5.70 -9.02
C SER A 9 0.06 5.29 -10.44
N ASP A 10 1.01 6.00 -11.06
CA ASP A 10 1.61 5.62 -12.35
C ASP A 10 3.14 5.59 -12.28
N PRO A 11 3.72 4.51 -11.72
CA PRO A 11 5.17 4.32 -11.65
C PRO A 11 5.86 4.32 -13.01
N SER A 12 5.17 3.85 -14.06
CA SER A 12 5.71 3.69 -15.41
C SER A 12 5.89 5.01 -16.15
N ALA A 13 5.01 5.99 -15.91
CA ALA A 13 5.12 7.30 -16.54
C ALA A 13 6.27 8.15 -15.98
N HIS A 14 6.74 7.87 -14.76
CA HIS A 14 7.68 8.73 -14.04
C HIS A 14 8.82 7.98 -13.31
N PRO A 15 9.62 7.14 -13.99
CA PRO A 15 10.63 6.28 -13.36
C PRO A 15 11.71 7.07 -12.61
N CYS A 16 12.18 8.19 -13.18
CA CYS A 16 13.20 9.04 -12.54
C CYS A 16 12.66 9.72 -11.27
N ALA A 17 11.43 10.25 -11.31
CA ALA A 17 10.81 10.89 -10.15
C ALA A 17 10.54 9.87 -9.04
N LEU A 18 10.09 8.67 -9.39
CA LEU A 18 9.88 7.59 -8.44
C LEU A 18 11.18 7.14 -7.77
N ASN A 19 12.29 7.04 -8.51
CA ASN A 19 13.58 6.67 -7.92
C ASN A 19 14.08 7.73 -6.93
N LYS A 20 13.95 9.02 -7.27
CA LYS A 20 14.27 10.12 -6.36
C LYS A 20 13.40 10.08 -5.10
N LEU A 21 12.09 9.87 -5.27
CA LEU A 21 11.15 9.73 -4.15
C LEU A 21 11.49 8.54 -3.26
N ARG A 22 11.80 7.37 -3.83
CA ARG A 22 12.20 6.17 -3.07
C ARG A 22 13.48 6.41 -2.27
N ALA A 23 14.48 7.06 -2.87
CA ALA A 23 15.72 7.41 -2.18
C ALA A 23 15.43 8.35 -0.99
N TYR A 24 14.62 9.39 -1.22
CA TYR A 24 14.23 10.34 -0.17
C TYR A 24 13.46 9.68 0.97
N LEU A 25 12.42 8.89 0.66
CA LEU A 25 11.63 8.21 1.69
C LEU A 25 12.47 7.20 2.46
N SER A 26 13.47 6.57 1.82
CA SER A 26 14.38 5.66 2.50
C SER A 26 15.23 6.36 3.56
N THR A 27 15.67 7.60 3.34
CA THR A 27 16.46 8.35 4.33
C THR A 27 15.61 8.90 5.47
N HIS A 28 14.30 9.03 5.27
CA HIS A 28 13.34 9.52 6.26
C HIS A 28 12.54 8.40 6.93
N HIS A 29 12.93 7.13 6.72
CA HIS A 29 12.23 5.96 7.25
C HIS A 29 10.72 5.96 6.95
N CYS A 30 10.36 6.39 5.72
CA CYS A 30 8.98 6.47 5.21
C CYS A 30 8.75 5.59 3.97
N LEU A 31 9.73 4.74 3.60
CA LEU A 31 9.68 3.94 2.37
C LEU A 31 8.63 2.83 2.46
N GLU A 32 8.42 2.29 3.65
CA GLU A 32 7.43 1.25 3.95
C GLU A 32 6.00 1.69 3.64
N ASN A 33 5.67 2.98 3.82
CA ASN A 33 4.38 3.54 3.41
C ASN A 33 4.17 3.46 1.89
N LEU A 34 5.19 3.79 1.10
CA LEU A 34 5.11 3.69 -0.37
C LEU A 34 4.99 2.23 -0.81
N GLN A 35 5.76 1.34 -0.20
CA GLN A 35 5.72 -0.09 -0.50
C GLN A 35 4.34 -0.68 -0.13
N PHE A 36 3.79 -0.34 1.03
CA PHE A 36 2.44 -0.76 1.43
C PHE A 36 1.38 -0.37 0.40
N ILE A 37 1.40 0.87 -0.09
CA ILE A 37 0.47 1.34 -1.13
C ILE A 37 0.61 0.53 -2.43
N GLN A 38 1.84 0.27 -2.86
CA GLN A 38 2.11 -0.51 -4.08
C GLN A 38 1.63 -1.96 -3.95
N ASP A 39 1.91 -2.60 -2.81
CA ASP A 39 1.53 -3.97 -2.52
C ASP A 39 0.00 -4.10 -2.37
N ALA A 40 -0.65 -3.13 -1.74
CA ALA A 40 -2.11 -3.04 -1.65
C ALA A 40 -2.77 -2.85 -3.03
N SER A 41 -2.15 -2.06 -3.91
CA SER A 41 -2.59 -1.90 -5.30
C SER A 41 -2.48 -3.21 -6.09
N ARG A 42 -1.38 -3.97 -5.92
CA ARG A 42 -1.23 -5.30 -6.51
C ARG A 42 -2.30 -6.27 -6.02
N TYR A 43 -2.57 -6.29 -4.71
CA TYR A 43 -3.65 -7.10 -4.14
C TYR A 43 -5.01 -6.73 -4.75
N ARG A 44 -5.34 -5.45 -4.85
CA ARG A 44 -6.59 -4.97 -5.46
C ARG A 44 -6.73 -5.40 -6.92
N ALA A 45 -5.67 -5.24 -7.71
CA ALA A 45 -5.67 -5.62 -9.12
C ALA A 45 -5.86 -7.13 -9.29
N TYR A 46 -5.15 -7.95 -8.50
CA TYR A 46 -5.27 -9.40 -8.53
C TYR A 46 -6.66 -9.85 -8.05
N TYR A 47 -7.20 -9.26 -6.98
CA TYR A 47 -8.55 -9.51 -6.50
C TYR A 47 -9.61 -9.23 -7.56
N ALA A 48 -9.51 -8.10 -8.27
CA ALA A 48 -10.45 -7.76 -9.33
C ALA A 48 -10.39 -8.79 -10.47
N GLN A 49 -9.19 -9.22 -10.89
CA GLN A 49 -9.02 -10.22 -11.93
C GLN A 49 -9.59 -11.58 -11.52
N THR A 50 -9.32 -12.03 -10.29
CA THR A 50 -9.70 -13.36 -9.83
C THR A 50 -11.16 -13.46 -9.36
N VAL A 51 -11.65 -12.46 -8.62
CA VAL A 51 -12.97 -12.49 -7.97
C VAL A 51 -14.06 -11.82 -8.83
N GLN A 52 -13.72 -10.71 -9.49
CA GLN A 52 -14.70 -9.90 -10.21
C GLN A 52 -14.71 -10.16 -11.73
N GLY A 53 -13.59 -10.61 -12.30
CA GLY A 53 -13.41 -10.79 -13.75
C GLY A 53 -14.12 -12.01 -14.35
N ASP A 54 -14.10 -13.17 -13.67
CA ASP A 54 -14.63 -14.42 -14.23
C ASP A 54 -15.37 -15.27 -13.20
N ARG A 55 -16.63 -14.88 -12.90
CA ARG A 55 -17.52 -15.55 -11.93
C ARG A 55 -17.69 -17.06 -12.13
N ARG A 56 -17.34 -17.61 -13.32
CA ARG A 56 -17.56 -19.01 -13.68
C ARG A 56 -16.43 -19.96 -13.27
N ARG A 57 -15.27 -19.45 -12.84
CA ARG A 57 -14.08 -20.28 -12.52
C ARG A 57 -13.66 -20.26 -11.05
N TRP A 58 -14.38 -19.50 -10.22
CA TRP A 58 -14.07 -19.37 -8.81
C TRP A 58 -14.35 -20.67 -8.05
N SER A 59 -13.29 -21.38 -7.68
CA SER A 59 -13.33 -22.34 -6.57
C SER A 59 -12.68 -21.67 -5.36
N SER A 60 -13.32 -21.77 -4.20
CA SER A 60 -12.79 -21.31 -2.90
C SER A 60 -11.55 -22.09 -2.42
N SER A 61 -10.91 -22.82 -3.34
CA SER A 61 -9.86 -23.81 -3.11
C SER A 61 -8.93 -23.98 -4.33
N GLY A 62 -8.89 -22.98 -5.23
CA GLY A 62 -8.01 -22.97 -6.41
C GLY A 62 -6.70 -22.19 -6.17
N PRO A 63 -5.69 -22.37 -7.04
CA PRO A 63 -4.39 -21.70 -6.90
C PRO A 63 -4.48 -20.17 -6.78
N ASP A 64 -5.43 -19.54 -7.49
CA ASP A 64 -5.60 -18.10 -7.42
C ASP A 64 -6.18 -17.64 -6.06
N TYR A 65 -6.97 -18.48 -5.39
CA TYR A 65 -7.46 -18.21 -4.04
C TYR A 65 -6.31 -18.28 -3.02
N ASP A 66 -5.44 -19.28 -3.14
CA ASP A 66 -4.27 -19.45 -2.28
C ASP A 66 -3.25 -18.31 -2.48
N ASN A 67 -3.08 -17.85 -3.72
CA ASN A 67 -2.28 -16.67 -4.01
C ASN A 67 -2.87 -15.41 -3.37
N LEU A 68 -4.18 -15.15 -3.52
CA LEU A 68 -4.84 -14.00 -2.88
C LEU A 68 -4.71 -14.04 -1.36
N ARG A 69 -4.88 -15.23 -0.77
CA ARG A 69 -4.72 -15.46 0.67
C ARG A 69 -3.29 -15.15 1.11
N THR A 70 -2.31 -15.60 0.35
CA THR A 70 -0.89 -15.34 0.63
C THR A 70 -0.60 -13.84 0.56
N MET A 71 -1.05 -13.16 -0.50
CA MET A 71 -0.90 -11.70 -0.64
C MET A 71 -1.53 -10.93 0.53
N TRP A 72 -2.72 -11.32 0.99
CA TRP A 72 -3.37 -10.69 2.14
C TRP A 72 -2.56 -10.89 3.43
N LYS A 73 -2.12 -12.12 3.69
CA LYS A 73 -1.29 -12.42 4.87
C LYS A 73 0.03 -11.66 4.84
N ASP A 74 0.68 -11.60 3.68
CA ASP A 74 1.96 -10.91 3.52
C ASP A 74 1.79 -9.40 3.74
N LEU A 75 0.69 -8.80 3.26
CA LEU A 75 0.36 -7.40 3.54
C LEU A 75 0.25 -7.14 5.05
N LEU A 76 -0.53 -7.95 5.77
CA LEU A 76 -0.72 -7.76 7.21
C LEU A 76 0.57 -7.98 8.00
N ASN A 77 1.27 -9.09 7.73
CA ASN A 77 2.49 -9.46 8.46
C ASN A 77 3.64 -8.48 8.21
N THR A 78 3.73 -7.91 7.00
CA THR A 78 4.81 -6.99 6.65
C THR A 78 4.55 -5.58 7.19
N TYR A 79 3.31 -5.09 7.06
CA TYR A 79 3.02 -3.67 7.24
C TYR A 79 2.11 -3.33 8.44
N ILE A 80 1.31 -4.27 8.95
CA ILE A 80 0.26 -3.99 9.95
C ILE A 80 0.57 -4.58 11.33
N VAL A 81 1.22 -5.75 11.38
CA VAL A 81 1.61 -6.39 12.63
C VAL A 81 2.56 -5.47 13.43
N ARG A 82 2.23 -5.29 14.71
CA ARG A 82 2.95 -4.41 15.63
C ARG A 82 4.40 -4.86 15.80
N ASN A 83 5.31 -3.89 15.90
CA ASN A 83 6.76 -4.06 16.02
C ASN A 83 7.40 -4.73 14.80
N GLY A 84 6.73 -4.72 13.64
CA GLY A 84 7.32 -5.16 12.38
C GLY A 84 8.36 -4.16 11.88
N HIS A 85 9.44 -4.64 11.25
CA HIS A 85 10.46 -3.77 10.66
C HIS A 85 9.89 -2.82 9.59
N ARG A 86 8.78 -3.18 8.96
CA ARG A 86 8.10 -2.38 7.93
C ARG A 86 6.70 -1.96 8.36
N GLU A 87 6.43 -1.95 9.67
CA GLU A 87 5.16 -1.49 10.20
C GLU A 87 4.89 -0.04 9.76
N VAL A 88 3.74 0.18 9.12
CA VAL A 88 3.30 1.53 8.77
C VAL A 88 2.66 2.22 9.97
N ASN A 89 2.90 3.51 10.12
CA ASN A 89 2.42 4.29 11.26
C ASN A 89 0.93 4.65 11.15
N LEU A 90 0.05 3.66 11.29
CA LEU A 90 -1.40 3.86 11.18
C LEU A 90 -2.03 4.31 12.51
N PRO A 91 -3.12 5.09 12.47
CA PRO A 91 -4.00 5.26 13.62
C PRO A 91 -4.41 3.91 14.21
N SER A 92 -4.54 3.85 15.54
CA SER A 92 -4.80 2.58 16.24
C SER A 92 -6.10 1.93 15.76
N GLU A 93 -7.15 2.71 15.50
CA GLU A 93 -8.44 2.19 15.02
C GLU A 93 -8.32 1.51 13.65
N ALA A 94 -7.63 2.13 12.69
CA ALA A 94 -7.42 1.56 11.36
C ALA A 94 -6.58 0.28 11.43
N ARG A 95 -5.57 0.24 12.31
CA ARG A 95 -4.72 -0.93 12.52
C ARG A 95 -5.50 -2.08 13.15
N ASP A 96 -6.22 -1.80 14.24
CA ASP A 96 -6.97 -2.81 14.98
C ASP A 96 -8.11 -3.38 14.12
N TYR A 97 -8.74 -2.55 13.29
CA TYR A 97 -9.69 -3.01 12.28
C TYR A 97 -9.05 -4.03 11.32
N LEU A 98 -7.88 -3.72 10.74
CA LEU A 98 -7.18 -4.64 9.84
C LEU A 98 -6.70 -5.92 10.53
N LEU A 99 -6.23 -5.83 11.78
CA LEU A 99 -5.81 -6.99 12.56
C LEU A 99 -6.99 -7.92 12.89
N ASN A 100 -8.19 -7.38 13.12
CA ASN A 100 -9.40 -8.19 13.31
C ASN A 100 -9.81 -8.98 12.06
N LEU A 101 -9.34 -8.55 10.87
CA LEU A 101 -9.56 -9.26 9.61
C LEU A 101 -8.45 -10.29 9.32
N HIS A 102 -7.46 -10.44 10.20
CA HIS A 102 -6.38 -11.41 10.07
C HIS A 102 -6.86 -12.83 10.44
N HIS A 103 -7.72 -13.40 9.61
CA HIS A 103 -8.18 -14.78 9.75
C HIS A 103 -7.62 -15.64 8.61
N PRO A 104 -7.14 -16.88 8.88
CA PRO A 104 -6.51 -17.73 7.86
C PRO A 104 -7.36 -17.89 6.61
N ASP A 105 -8.68 -18.09 6.78
CA ASP A 105 -9.64 -18.40 5.71
C ASP A 105 -10.35 -17.21 5.08
N PHE A 106 -10.05 -16.00 5.54
CA PHE A 106 -10.78 -14.82 5.11
C PHE A 106 -9.96 -13.96 4.15
N ILE A 107 -10.54 -13.68 2.97
CA ILE A 107 -9.96 -12.78 1.96
C ILE A 107 -10.90 -11.59 1.82
N PRO A 108 -10.60 -10.44 2.46
CA PRO A 108 -11.49 -9.30 2.42
C PRO A 108 -11.50 -8.59 1.06
N HIS A 109 -12.59 -7.90 0.77
CA HIS A 109 -12.62 -6.96 -0.34
C HIS A 109 -11.53 -5.89 -0.18
N PRO A 110 -10.81 -5.48 -1.24
CA PRO A 110 -9.70 -4.52 -1.14
C PRO A 110 -10.05 -3.12 -0.61
N SER A 111 -11.33 -2.79 -0.46
CA SER A 111 -11.77 -1.52 0.14
C SER A 111 -11.49 -1.45 1.64
N VAL A 112 -11.28 -2.59 2.32
CA VAL A 112 -10.90 -2.57 3.75
C VAL A 112 -9.55 -1.87 4.00
N LEU A 113 -8.73 -1.72 2.95
CA LEU A 113 -7.43 -1.07 3.01
C LEU A 113 -7.50 0.45 2.76
N ASP A 114 -8.66 1.01 2.38
CA ASP A 114 -8.75 2.40 1.90
C ASP A 114 -8.30 3.43 2.94
N ASP A 115 -8.73 3.27 4.20
CA ASP A 115 -8.34 4.18 5.27
C ASP A 115 -6.84 4.09 5.59
N ALA A 116 -6.28 2.88 5.58
CA ALA A 116 -4.85 2.67 5.80
C ALA A 116 -4.01 3.23 4.65
N ILE A 117 -4.44 3.03 3.40
CA ILE A 117 -3.81 3.61 2.20
C ILE A 117 -3.83 5.14 2.29
N LYS A 118 -4.98 5.72 2.66
CA LYS A 118 -5.12 7.17 2.81
C LYS A 118 -4.19 7.71 3.90
N ALA A 119 -4.09 7.04 5.04
CA ALA A 119 -3.17 7.41 6.11
C ALA A 119 -1.70 7.34 5.65
N SER A 120 -1.31 6.28 4.92
CA SER A 120 0.03 6.17 4.35
C SER A 120 0.34 7.26 3.32
N TYR A 121 -0.62 7.65 2.47
CA TYR A 121 -0.43 8.79 1.58
C TYR A 121 -0.17 10.09 2.37
N GLN A 122 -0.95 10.33 3.43
CA GLN A 122 -0.75 11.51 4.27
C GLN A 122 0.64 11.53 4.91
N LEU A 123 1.12 10.39 5.41
CA LEU A 123 2.47 10.29 6.00
C LEU A 123 3.58 10.56 4.98
N ILE A 124 3.44 10.05 3.76
CA ILE A 124 4.40 10.33 2.70
C ILE A 124 4.38 11.83 2.38
N GLU A 125 3.19 12.44 2.25
CA GLU A 125 3.04 13.88 2.03
C GLU A 125 3.69 14.68 3.16
N ASP A 126 3.38 14.39 4.42
CA ASP A 126 3.96 15.04 5.59
C ASP A 126 5.49 14.87 5.67
N SER A 127 6.02 13.74 5.20
CA SER A 127 7.48 13.51 5.16
C SER A 127 8.19 14.37 4.12
N ILE A 128 7.56 14.65 2.97
CA ILE A 128 8.17 15.40 1.87
C ILE A 128 7.89 16.90 1.98
N LEU A 129 6.80 17.30 2.63
CA LEU A 129 6.37 18.69 2.76
C LEU A 129 7.48 19.61 3.32
N PRO A 130 8.22 19.25 4.38
CA PRO A 130 9.34 20.07 4.85
C PRO A 130 10.40 20.30 3.78
N SER A 131 10.76 19.26 3.02
CA SER A 131 11.75 19.41 1.94
C SER A 131 11.23 20.25 0.77
N LEU A 132 9.92 20.21 0.48
CA LEU A 132 9.28 21.03 -0.55
C LEU A 132 9.17 22.50 -0.13
N ILE A 133 8.91 22.77 1.15
CA ILE A 133 8.83 24.13 1.70
C ILE A 133 10.24 24.74 1.84
N ASP A 134 11.25 23.94 2.18
CA ASP A 134 12.66 24.35 2.16
C ASP A 134 13.20 24.55 0.73
N SER A 135 12.42 24.21 -0.30
CA SER A 135 12.84 24.28 -1.68
C SER A 135 11.86 25.03 -2.59
N ASP A 136 12.06 26.35 -2.60
CA ASP A 136 12.14 27.16 -3.84
C ASP A 136 13.23 26.65 -4.82
N ARG A 137 13.60 25.36 -4.77
CA ARG A 137 14.83 24.79 -5.35
C ARG A 137 14.72 23.32 -5.78
N PHE A 138 13.50 22.77 -5.83
CA PHE A 138 13.23 21.42 -6.37
C PHE A 138 12.70 21.43 -7.82
N MET A 139 12.50 22.62 -8.40
CA MET A 139 12.11 22.82 -9.80
C MET A 139 13.14 23.67 -10.57
N ASP A 140 14.43 23.34 -10.41
CA ASP A 140 15.49 23.68 -11.37
C ASP A 140 16.14 22.39 -11.91
#